data_AF-A0A7J7YS18-F1
#
_entry.id   AF-A0A7J7YS18-F1
#
_cell.length_a   1.000
_cell.length_b   1.000
_cell.length_c   1.000
_cell.angle_alpha   90.00
_cell.angle_beta   90.00
_cell.angle_gamma   90.00
#
_symmetry.space_group_name_H-M   'P 1'
#
loop_
_entity.id
_entity.type
_entity.pdbx_description
1 polymer ?
#
loop_
_entity_poly.entity_id
_entity_poly.type
_entity_poly.pdbx_seq_one_letter_code
_entity_poly.pdbx_strand_id
1 'polypeptide(L)'
;MEKIWYHSFYSESPVAPKKYPVLLTYTLLNPKANREKMTQIMFVTFTTSAMYVAIQALLSLYAFGHTTGIVMDSGDGVTQTVPTLEECGYNFTTTAEQDSVGDIKEKLCCVTLDLEQIATVASSSSLENSYELPDG
;
A
#
# COMPACT_ATOMS: atom_id res chain seq x y z
N MET A 1 -12.89 12.91 10.18
CA MET A 1 -11.65 13.11 9.39
C MET A 1 -11.17 14.55 9.44
N GLU A 2 -11.97 15.57 9.10
CA GLU A 2 -11.52 16.97 9.06
C GLU A 2 -10.86 17.47 10.35
N LYS A 3 -11.43 17.15 11.52
CA LYS A 3 -10.86 17.52 12.82
C LYS A 3 -9.45 16.94 13.06
N ILE A 4 -9.18 15.73 12.55
CA ILE A 4 -7.88 15.07 12.69
C ILE A 4 -6.86 15.82 11.83
N TRP A 5 -7.20 16.13 10.58
CA TRP A 5 -6.33 16.92 9.70
C TRP A 5 -6.08 18.33 10.23
N TYR A 6 -7.10 18.96 10.83
CA TYR A 6 -6.91 20.25 11.49
C TYR A 6 -5.91 20.15 12.64
N HIS A 7 -6.00 19.11 13.47
CA HIS A 7 -5.01 18.86 14.52
C HIS A 7 -3.60 18.62 13.95
N SER A 8 -3.47 17.85 12.88
CA SER A 8 -2.17 17.60 12.23
C SER A 8 -1.53 18.89 11.67
N PHE A 9 -2.31 19.75 11.00
CA PHE A 9 -1.79 20.96 10.35
C PHE A 9 -1.64 22.18 11.27
N TYR A 10 -2.36 22.23 12.38
CA TYR A 10 -2.36 23.42 13.25
C TYR A 10 -1.87 23.16 14.67
N SER A 11 -1.98 21.92 15.18
CA SER A 11 -1.50 21.57 16.53
C SER A 11 -0.13 20.92 16.52
N GLU A 12 0.08 19.89 15.67
CA GLU A 12 1.31 19.08 15.66
C GLU A 12 2.45 19.74 14.88
N SER A 13 2.14 20.35 13.73
CA SER A 13 3.12 21.03 12.91
C SER A 13 2.53 22.36 12.46
N PRO A 14 3.04 23.53 12.92
CA PRO A 14 2.49 24.84 12.57
C PRO A 14 2.89 25.23 11.14
N VAL A 15 2.47 24.41 10.16
CA VAL A 15 2.80 24.54 8.75
C VAL A 15 1.53 24.91 8.00
N ALA A 16 1.54 26.07 7.34
CA ALA A 16 0.40 26.50 6.56
C ALA A 16 0.18 25.55 5.36
N PRO A 17 -0.96 24.85 5.26
CA PRO A 17 -1.23 23.90 4.19
C PRO A 17 -1.27 24.55 2.79
N LYS A 18 -1.45 25.89 2.71
CA LYS A 18 -1.36 26.66 1.46
C LYS A 18 0.03 26.66 0.82
N LYS A 19 1.09 26.52 1.63
CA LYS A 19 2.47 26.74 1.16
C LYS A 19 3.15 25.46 0.69
N TYR A 20 2.62 24.29 1.06
CA TYR A 20 3.26 23.00 0.83
C TYR A 20 2.33 22.04 0.10
N PRO A 21 2.85 21.24 -0.85
CA PRO A 21 2.09 20.15 -1.44
C PRO A 21 1.81 19.05 -0.40
N VAL A 22 0.63 18.45 -0.46
CA VAL A 22 0.22 17.39 0.48
C VAL A 22 0.19 16.03 -0.22
N LEU A 23 0.96 15.08 0.29
CA LEU A 23 0.86 13.68 -0.10
C LEU A 23 -0.12 12.97 0.85
N LEU A 24 -1.16 12.36 0.31
CA LEU A 24 -2.09 11.52 1.06
C LEU A 24 -1.95 10.06 0.61
N THR A 25 -2.19 9.15 1.54
CA THR A 25 -2.20 7.72 1.27
C THR A 25 -3.61 7.16 1.35
N TYR A 26 -3.90 6.15 0.54
CA TYR A 26 -5.15 5.41 0.59
C TYR A 26 -4.93 3.91 0.33
N THR A 27 -5.91 3.09 0.69
CA THR A 27 -5.94 1.64 0.43
C THR A 27 -6.52 1.35 -0.96
N LEU A 28 -6.10 0.27 -1.63
CA LEU A 28 -6.47 0.07 -3.06
C LEU A 28 -7.97 0.06 -3.32
N LEU A 29 -8.77 -0.44 -2.38
CA LEU A 29 -10.21 -0.59 -2.52
C LEU A 29 -10.99 0.63 -1.99
N ASN A 30 -10.45 1.84 -2.12
CA ASN A 30 -11.17 3.05 -1.70
C ASN A 30 -12.24 3.48 -2.72
N PRO A 31 -13.53 3.58 -2.31
CA PRO A 31 -14.60 4.05 -3.18
C PRO A 31 -14.32 5.42 -3.79
N LYS A 32 -14.76 5.64 -5.03
CA LYS A 32 -14.57 6.95 -5.73
C LYS A 32 -15.17 8.11 -4.94
N ALA A 33 -16.34 7.93 -4.33
CA ALA A 33 -16.97 8.95 -3.50
C ALA A 33 -16.09 9.42 -2.33
N ASN A 34 -15.31 8.53 -1.74
CA ASN A 34 -14.40 8.88 -0.64
C ASN A 34 -13.17 9.64 -1.17
N ARG A 35 -12.67 9.27 -2.35
CA ARG A 35 -11.57 9.98 -3.02
C ARG A 35 -11.98 11.41 -3.40
N GLU A 36 -13.19 11.58 -3.91
CA GLU A 36 -13.75 12.91 -4.22
C GLU A 36 -13.90 13.77 -2.97
N LYS A 37 -14.49 13.23 -1.90
CA LYS A 37 -14.62 13.95 -0.61
C LYS A 37 -13.26 14.34 -0.03
N MET A 38 -12.26 13.45 -0.07
CA MET A 38 -10.90 13.73 0.40
C MET A 38 -10.28 14.90 -0.38
N THR A 39 -10.41 14.87 -1.70
CA THR A 39 -9.90 15.91 -2.61
C THR A 39 -10.63 17.24 -2.38
N GLN A 40 -11.95 17.19 -2.24
CA GLN A 40 -12.77 18.36 -1.94
C GLN A 40 -12.33 19.03 -0.64
N ILE A 41 -12.14 18.26 0.45
CA ILE A 41 -11.73 18.83 1.73
C ILE A 41 -10.34 19.48 1.65
N MET A 42 -9.38 18.83 0.98
CA MET A 42 -8.03 19.39 0.85
C MET A 42 -7.98 20.70 0.06
N PHE A 43 -8.67 20.77 -1.08
CA PHE A 43 -8.68 21.98 -1.90
C PHE A 43 -9.64 23.06 -1.38
N VAL A 44 -10.83 22.70 -0.93
CA VAL A 44 -11.87 23.68 -0.54
C VAL A 44 -11.64 24.16 0.90
N THR A 45 -11.36 23.26 1.84
CA THR A 45 -11.25 23.61 3.27
C THR A 45 -9.83 24.03 3.63
N PHE A 46 -8.82 23.25 3.23
CA PHE A 46 -7.42 23.53 3.59
C PHE A 46 -6.68 24.35 2.54
N THR A 47 -7.27 24.55 1.35
CA THR A 47 -6.71 25.37 0.26
C THR A 47 -5.27 25.01 -0.09
N THR A 48 -4.96 23.71 -0.13
CA THR A 48 -3.62 23.21 -0.47
C THR A 48 -3.26 23.54 -1.92
N SER A 49 -1.98 23.85 -2.18
CA SER A 49 -1.54 24.25 -3.53
C SER A 49 -1.49 23.08 -4.51
N ALA A 50 -1.14 21.90 -4.04
CA ALA A 50 -1.11 20.66 -4.82
C ALA A 50 -1.32 19.47 -3.88
N MET A 51 -1.89 18.40 -4.40
CA MET A 51 -1.99 17.14 -3.68
C MET A 51 -1.71 15.97 -4.60
N TYR A 52 -1.12 14.92 -4.03
CA TYR A 52 -0.99 13.62 -4.67
C TYR A 52 -1.56 12.55 -3.75
N VAL A 53 -2.22 11.56 -4.32
CA VAL A 53 -2.90 10.49 -3.57
C VAL A 53 -2.27 9.18 -4.01
N ALA A 54 -1.46 8.60 -3.14
CA ALA A 54 -0.68 7.39 -3.39
C ALA A 54 -1.28 6.18 -2.68
N ILE A 55 -1.09 4.99 -3.26
CA ILE A 55 -1.47 3.74 -2.62
C ILE A 55 -0.46 3.44 -1.50
N GLN A 56 -0.94 3.16 -0.29
CA GLN A 56 -0.08 2.91 0.88
C GLN A 56 0.93 1.78 0.62
N ALA A 57 0.47 0.66 0.05
CA ALA A 57 1.32 -0.47 -0.27
C ALA A 57 2.40 -0.15 -1.32
N LEU A 58 2.11 0.71 -2.29
CA LEU A 58 3.07 1.10 -3.32
C LEU A 58 4.20 1.95 -2.73
N LEU A 59 3.86 2.84 -1.79
CA LEU A 59 4.88 3.61 -1.06
C LEU A 59 5.77 2.72 -0.22
N SER A 60 5.22 1.68 0.42
CA SER A 60 6.01 0.69 1.13
C SER A 60 6.97 -0.03 0.18
N LEU A 61 6.51 -0.44 -1.02
CA LEU A 61 7.38 -1.08 -2.02
C LEU A 61 8.54 -0.17 -2.44
N TYR A 62 8.24 1.10 -2.74
CA TYR A 62 9.27 2.09 -3.09
C TYR A 62 10.24 2.38 -1.96
N ALA A 63 9.80 2.33 -0.70
CA ALA A 63 10.69 2.49 0.45
C ALA A 63 11.73 1.36 0.56
N PHE A 64 11.40 0.15 0.11
CA PHE A 64 12.35 -0.98 0.02
C PHE A 64 13.24 -0.94 -1.23
N GLY A 65 13.04 0.02 -2.14
CA GLY A 65 13.83 0.12 -3.37
C GLY A 65 13.50 -0.95 -4.41
N HIS A 66 12.37 -1.64 -4.26
CA HIS A 66 11.87 -2.59 -5.23
C HIS A 66 10.76 -1.95 -6.08
N THR A 67 10.64 -2.40 -7.32
CA THR A 67 9.60 -2.01 -8.28
C THR A 67 8.60 -3.13 -8.53
N THR A 68 8.98 -4.36 -8.16
CA THR A 68 8.16 -5.57 -8.31
C THR A 68 8.17 -6.35 -7.01
N GLY A 69 7.00 -6.77 -6.55
CA GLY A 69 6.85 -7.58 -5.34
C GLY A 69 5.42 -7.61 -4.83
N ILE A 70 5.16 -8.49 -3.86
CA ILE A 70 3.89 -8.55 -3.15
C ILE A 70 4.04 -7.80 -1.84
N VAL A 71 3.22 -6.77 -1.63
CA VAL A 71 3.19 -6.03 -0.37
C VAL A 71 1.99 -6.49 0.45
N MET A 72 2.27 -7.03 1.63
CA MET A 72 1.25 -7.31 2.62
C MET A 72 1.27 -6.22 3.68
N ASP A 73 0.23 -5.39 3.72
CA ASP A 73 0.08 -4.30 4.66
C ASP A 73 -1.03 -4.66 5.65
N SER A 74 -0.64 -4.96 6.89
CA SER A 74 -1.54 -5.32 7.99
C SER A 74 -1.62 -4.17 8.97
N GLY A 75 -2.69 -3.39 8.87
CA GLY A 75 -3.00 -2.30 9.79
C GLY A 75 -4.06 -2.68 10.83
N ASP A 76 -4.34 -1.74 11.73
CA ASP A 76 -5.29 -1.90 12.85
C ASP A 76 -6.70 -2.34 12.42
N GLY A 77 -7.20 -1.82 11.29
CA GLY A 77 -8.56 -2.11 10.81
C GLY A 77 -8.64 -2.89 9.49
N VAL A 78 -7.54 -2.98 8.73
CA VAL A 78 -7.53 -3.56 7.38
C VAL A 78 -6.20 -4.26 7.15
N THR A 79 -6.26 -5.51 6.69
CA THR A 79 -5.12 -6.21 6.09
C THR A 79 -5.34 -6.29 4.58
N GLN A 80 -4.47 -5.67 3.80
CA GLN A 80 -4.52 -5.68 2.34
C GLN A 80 -3.26 -6.35 1.78
N THR A 81 -3.45 -7.23 0.80
CA THR A 81 -2.33 -7.81 0.04
C THR A 81 -2.37 -7.22 -1.35
N VAL A 82 -1.23 -6.65 -1.75
CA VAL A 82 -1.11 -5.82 -2.94
C VAL A 82 0.02 -6.40 -3.78
N PRO A 83 -0.30 -7.34 -4.69
CA PRO A 83 0.65 -7.72 -5.72
C PRO A 83 0.93 -6.50 -6.61
N THR A 84 2.20 -6.09 -6.69
CA THR A 84 2.64 -4.96 -7.51
C THR A 84 3.68 -5.46 -8.50
N LEU A 85 3.35 -5.39 -9.78
CA LEU A 85 4.26 -5.72 -10.87
C LEU A 85 4.33 -4.51 -11.80
N GLU A 86 5.31 -3.62 -11.58
CA GLU A 86 5.43 -2.37 -12.35
C GLU A 86 5.72 -2.63 -13.85
N GLU A 87 6.29 -3.79 -14.20
CA GLU A 87 6.60 -4.12 -15.60
C GLU A 87 5.38 -4.45 -16.48
N CYS A 88 4.22 -4.79 -15.92
CA CYS A 88 3.04 -5.14 -16.72
C CYS A 88 1.80 -4.27 -16.48
N GLY A 89 1.83 -3.29 -15.57
CA GLY A 89 0.69 -2.39 -15.34
C GLY A 89 -0.60 -3.09 -14.87
N TYR A 90 -0.51 -4.36 -14.44
CA TYR A 90 -1.64 -5.11 -13.92
C TYR A 90 -1.84 -4.77 -12.45
N ASN A 91 -2.86 -3.97 -12.18
CA ASN A 91 -3.47 -3.93 -10.87
C ASN A 91 -4.40 -5.15 -10.78
N PHE A 92 -4.01 -6.17 -10.02
CA PHE A 92 -4.88 -7.31 -9.73
C PHE A 92 -6.12 -6.77 -8.98
N THR A 93 -7.20 -6.59 -9.72
CA THR A 93 -8.41 -5.88 -9.28
C THR A 93 -9.59 -6.83 -9.14
N THR A 94 -9.47 -8.06 -9.67
CA THR A 94 -10.54 -9.05 -9.60
C THR A 94 -10.44 -9.86 -8.33
N THR A 95 -11.59 -10.22 -7.75
CA THR A 95 -11.67 -11.07 -6.56
C THR A 95 -11.01 -12.43 -6.78
N ALA A 96 -11.05 -12.97 -8.00
CA ALA A 96 -10.40 -14.24 -8.35
C ALA A 96 -8.87 -14.16 -8.19
N GLU A 97 -8.25 -13.08 -8.65
CA GLU A 97 -6.81 -12.87 -8.49
C GLU A 97 -6.42 -12.62 -7.03
N GLN A 98 -7.27 -11.93 -6.27
CA GLN A 98 -7.06 -11.75 -4.82
C GLN A 98 -7.18 -13.06 -4.05
N ASP A 99 -8.12 -13.94 -4.42
CA ASP A 99 -8.26 -15.28 -3.83
C ASP A 99 -7.04 -16.13 -4.15
N SER A 100 -6.51 -16.08 -5.37
CA SER A 100 -5.25 -16.75 -5.73
C SER A 100 -4.06 -16.23 -4.92
N VAL A 101 -3.95 -14.92 -4.71
CA VAL A 101 -2.90 -14.34 -3.85
C VAL A 101 -3.11 -14.72 -2.37
N GLY A 102 -4.36 -14.85 -1.92
CA GLY A 102 -4.71 -15.38 -0.61
C GLY A 102 -4.24 -16.82 -0.44
N ASP A 103 -4.47 -17.67 -1.43
CA ASP A 103 -4.05 -19.07 -1.47
C ASP A 103 -2.51 -19.20 -1.51
N ILE A 104 -1.83 -18.36 -2.29
CA ILE A 104 -0.35 -18.24 -2.28
C ILE A 104 0.15 -17.90 -0.88
N LYS A 105 -0.45 -16.91 -0.23
CA LYS A 105 -0.04 -16.50 1.12
C LYS A 105 -0.26 -17.63 2.14
N GLU A 106 -1.39 -18.31 2.10
CA GLU A 106 -1.67 -19.40 3.04
C GLU A 106 -0.77 -20.62 2.82
N LYS A 107 -0.40 -20.91 1.57
CA LYS A 107 0.42 -22.08 1.24
C LYS A 107 1.93 -21.82 1.33
N LEU A 108 2.38 -20.60 1.03
CA LEU A 108 3.80 -20.32 0.83
C LEU A 108 4.40 -19.37 1.86
N CYS A 109 3.60 -18.54 2.54
CA CYS A 109 4.13 -17.62 3.53
C CYS A 109 4.13 -18.24 4.92
N CYS A 110 5.29 -18.18 5.58
CA CYS A 110 5.43 -18.46 7.01
C CYS A 110 6.08 -17.25 7.70
N VAL A 111 5.71 -17.00 8.95
CA VAL A 111 6.35 -15.97 9.76
C VAL A 111 7.52 -16.62 10.48
N THR A 112 8.75 -16.23 10.14
CA THR A 112 9.95 -16.67 10.83
C THR A 112 10.37 -15.64 11.88
N LEU A 113 10.79 -16.10 13.05
CA LEU A 113 11.19 -15.25 14.18
C LEU A 113 12.64 -14.76 14.09
N ASP A 114 13.46 -15.39 13.24
CA ASP A 114 14.90 -15.11 13.14
C ASP A 114 15.27 -14.36 11.85
N LEU A 115 15.67 -13.10 12.00
CA LEU A 115 16.11 -12.22 10.90
C LEU A 115 17.42 -12.67 10.22
N GLU A 116 18.31 -13.35 10.94
CA GLU A 116 19.58 -13.86 10.39
C GLU A 116 19.37 -15.00 9.39
N GLN A 117 18.33 -15.82 9.58
CA GLN A 117 17.98 -16.87 8.64
C GLN A 117 17.43 -16.29 7.34
N ILE A 118 16.72 -15.15 7.37
CA ILE A 118 16.11 -14.54 6.17
C ILE A 118 17.17 -14.12 5.15
N ALA A 119 18.29 -13.52 5.58
CA ALA A 119 19.38 -13.12 4.68
C ALA A 119 20.09 -14.33 4.05
N THR A 120 20.22 -15.42 4.83
CA THR A 120 20.81 -16.68 4.38
C THR A 120 19.85 -17.42 3.44
N VAL A 121 18.55 -17.34 3.72
CA VAL A 121 17.45 -17.96 2.94
C VAL A 121 17.24 -17.26 1.60
N ALA A 122 17.31 -15.92 1.56
CA ALA A 122 17.25 -15.15 0.31
C ALA A 122 18.40 -15.48 -0.66
N SER A 123 19.50 -16.01 -0.14
CA SER A 123 20.67 -16.46 -0.93
C SER A 123 20.58 -17.93 -1.34
N SER A 124 19.58 -18.67 -0.84
CA SER A 124 19.43 -20.11 -1.02
C SER A 124 18.23 -20.44 -1.90
N SER A 125 18.45 -21.05 -3.07
CA SER A 125 17.41 -21.51 -4.00
C SER A 125 16.58 -22.70 -3.46
N SER A 126 16.85 -23.14 -2.23
CA SER A 126 16.23 -24.30 -1.60
C SER A 126 14.79 -24.09 -1.12
N LEU A 127 14.28 -22.84 -1.15
CA LEU A 127 12.94 -22.48 -0.70
C LEU A 127 12.11 -21.77 -1.79
N GLU A 128 12.58 -21.74 -3.04
CA GLU A 128 11.74 -21.33 -4.18
C GLU A 128 10.63 -22.36 -4.38
N ASN A 129 9.43 -22.02 -3.93
CA ASN A 129 8.23 -22.80 -4.19
C ASN A 129 7.53 -22.25 -5.43
N SER A 130 7.43 -23.09 -6.46
CA SER A 130 6.61 -22.79 -7.64
C SER A 130 5.12 -22.90 -7.30
N TYR A 131 4.36 -21.85 -7.55
CA TYR A 131 2.89 -21.87 -7.47
C TYR A 131 2.33 -21.87 -8.90
N GLU A 132 1.61 -22.94 -9.25
CA GLU A 132 0.87 -22.98 -10.51
C GLU A 132 -0.47 -22.25 -10.32
N LEU A 133 -0.71 -21.31 -11.23
CA LEU A 133 -1.96 -20.56 -11.26
C LEU A 133 -3.11 -21.48 -11.73
N PRO A 134 -4.37 -21.18 -11.36
CA PRO A 134 -5.51 -22.03 -11.70
C PRO A 134 -5.81 -22.15 -13.19
N ASP A 135 -5.15 -21.36 -14.05
CA ASP A 135 -5.17 -21.45 -15.51
C ASP A 135 -4.11 -22.38 -16.13
N GLY A 136 -3.14 -22.86 -15.33
CA GLY A 136 -2.12 -23.85 -15.73
C GLY A 136 -0.83 -23.23 -16.25
#